data_AF-A0ABC9AMQ9-F1
#
_entry.id   AF-A0ABC9AMQ9-F1
#
_cell.length_a   1.000
_cell.length_b   1.000
_cell.length_c   1.000
_cell.angle_alpha   90.00
_cell.angle_beta   90.00
_cell.angle_gamma   90.00
#
_symmetry.space_group_name_H-M   'P 1'
#
loop_
_entity.id
_entity.type
_entity.pdbx_description
1 polymer ?
#
loop_
_entity_poly.entity_id
_entity_poly.type
_entity_poly.pdbx_seq_one_letter_code
_entity_poly.pdbx_strand_id
1 'polypeptide(L)'
;MQPSYYPYGDSNIAPHPITQTWHQNGKCPENTIPIRRIKEEDVLRANSVNWYGKKTPEDLHKFHLEASANSGHQYAVASSPSGSFYGTQISMNLWKPMTESTNDFSLTQLWIVAGSYSNNDLNTIETGWQVYPYLYGDANPRLFIYWTRDAYRTTGCYNLGCSGFVQTNNQIAMGGTLAPQSTYGGTQYEITFLVWKDPNTHNWWMQLGGTNVGYWPSSIFTHLANSASYIQWGGEVAPSENGQTSTQMGSGHFPSEGFGKASYIRNIQTVDSSNTLSSANGLSLINPTPNCYNVQTGTSSSNWRTYMFYGGPGRNSNCP
;
A
#
# COMPACT_ATOMS: atom_id res chain seq x y z
N MET A 1 19.90 -13.86 -0.47
CA MET A 1 19.27 -14.13 -1.79
C MET A 1 19.06 -12.80 -2.49
N GLN A 2 19.17 -12.74 -3.81
CA GLN A 2 18.94 -11.54 -4.63
C GLN A 2 18.04 -11.91 -5.82
N PRO A 3 17.30 -10.95 -6.41
CA PRO A 3 16.54 -11.20 -7.64
C PRO A 3 17.48 -11.53 -8.80
N SER A 4 17.03 -12.39 -9.70
CA SER A 4 17.83 -12.75 -10.89
C SER A 4 17.80 -11.66 -11.95
N TYR A 5 16.65 -10.98 -12.09
CA TYR A 5 16.45 -9.90 -13.04
C TYR A 5 15.66 -8.75 -12.43
N TYR A 6 15.96 -7.54 -12.89
CA TYR A 6 15.13 -6.35 -12.69
C TYR A 6 14.32 -6.08 -13.96
N PRO A 7 13.14 -5.47 -13.86
CA PRO A 7 12.39 -5.06 -15.03
C PRO A 7 13.18 -4.08 -15.91
N TYR A 8 13.14 -4.28 -17.22
CA TYR A 8 13.77 -3.39 -18.20
C TYR A 8 12.89 -2.15 -18.43
N GLY A 9 13.51 -0.97 -18.47
CA GLY A 9 12.82 0.29 -18.76
C GLY A 9 13.35 1.46 -17.94
N ASP A 10 12.88 2.66 -18.26
CA ASP A 10 13.31 3.89 -17.58
C ASP A 10 12.65 3.97 -16.19
N SER A 11 13.40 3.51 -15.19
CA SER A 11 13.06 3.57 -13.77
C SER A 11 13.66 4.85 -13.16
N ASN A 12 12.80 5.84 -12.88
CA ASN A 12 13.21 7.06 -12.21
C ASN A 12 12.90 6.95 -10.71
N ILE A 13 13.93 6.66 -9.91
CA ILE A 13 13.83 6.71 -8.45
C ILE A 13 13.69 8.17 -8.03
N ALA A 14 12.73 8.45 -7.14
CA ALA A 14 12.49 9.80 -6.66
C ALA A 14 13.72 10.41 -5.93
N PRO A 15 14.05 11.69 -6.18
CA PRO A 15 15.27 12.33 -5.66
C PRO A 15 15.21 12.78 -4.18
N HIS A 16 14.09 12.58 -3.48
CA HIS A 16 13.92 13.00 -2.06
C HIS A 16 13.60 11.79 -1.17
N PRO A 17 14.61 11.05 -0.66
CA PRO A 17 14.37 9.78 -0.03
C PRO A 17 13.74 9.95 1.36
N ILE A 18 12.52 9.44 1.49
CA ILE A 18 11.98 9.05 2.78
C ILE A 18 12.89 7.98 3.37
N THR A 19 13.23 8.13 4.65
CA THR A 19 14.05 7.20 5.43
C THR A 19 13.25 6.63 6.60
N GLN A 20 13.87 5.75 7.39
CA GLN A 20 13.26 5.25 8.62
C GLN A 20 13.94 5.83 9.85
N THR A 21 13.14 6.31 10.80
CA THR A 21 13.64 7.05 11.97
C THR A 21 14.54 6.21 12.87
N TRP A 22 14.43 4.89 12.86
CA TRP A 22 15.28 4.01 13.67
C TRP A 22 16.75 4.05 13.27
N HIS A 23 17.10 4.50 12.06
CA HIS A 23 18.49 4.69 11.63
C HIS A 23 19.24 5.73 12.47
N GLN A 24 18.52 6.62 13.15
CA GLN A 24 19.11 7.57 14.11
C GLN A 24 19.68 6.85 15.34
N ASN A 25 19.16 5.66 15.66
CA ASN A 25 19.54 4.87 16.84
C ASN A 25 20.48 3.70 16.52
N GLY A 26 20.89 3.55 15.26
CA GLY A 26 21.88 2.54 14.86
C GLY A 26 21.63 1.91 13.49
N LYS A 27 22.36 0.82 13.24
CA LYS A 27 22.28 0.01 12.02
C LYS A 27 22.05 -1.45 12.39
N CYS A 28 21.36 -2.18 11.53
CA CYS A 28 21.17 -3.62 11.70
C CYS A 28 22.40 -4.37 11.12
N PRO A 29 22.99 -5.34 11.85
CA PRO A 29 24.16 -6.08 11.39
C PRO A 29 23.95 -6.77 10.04
N GLU A 30 25.04 -7.04 9.34
CA GLU A 30 25.01 -7.87 8.13
C GLU A 30 24.44 -9.26 8.44
N ASN A 31 23.77 -9.87 7.46
CA ASN A 31 23.11 -11.18 7.59
C ASN A 31 21.99 -11.25 8.64
N THR A 32 21.47 -10.10 9.10
CA THR A 32 20.29 -10.00 9.97
C THR A 32 19.25 -9.07 9.37
N ILE A 33 18.02 -9.08 9.90
CA ILE A 33 16.95 -8.17 9.48
C ILE A 33 16.47 -7.34 10.68
N PRO A 34 16.14 -6.05 10.50
CA PRO A 34 15.55 -5.25 11.56
C PRO A 34 14.10 -5.64 11.78
N ILE A 35 13.76 -6.01 13.01
CA ILE A 35 12.40 -6.40 13.42
C ILE A 35 11.88 -5.37 14.43
N ARG A 36 10.70 -4.82 14.18
CA ARG A 36 10.02 -3.96 15.17
C ARG A 36 9.72 -4.79 16.41
N ARG A 37 10.17 -4.32 17.58
CA ARG A 37 9.80 -4.95 18.85
C ARG A 37 8.29 -4.82 19.05
N ILE A 38 7.61 -5.95 19.21
CA ILE A 38 6.20 -6.04 19.61
C ILE A 38 6.17 -6.05 21.14
N LYS A 39 5.37 -5.18 21.75
CA LYS A 39 5.20 -5.12 23.20
C LYS A 39 3.92 -5.83 23.65
N GLU A 40 3.82 -6.14 24.93
CA GLU A 40 2.60 -6.69 25.53
C GLU A 40 1.38 -5.81 25.25
N GLU A 41 1.51 -4.49 25.41
CA GLU A 41 0.47 -3.51 25.07
C GLU A 41 0.00 -3.58 23.61
N ASP A 42 0.87 -4.01 22.67
CA ASP A 42 0.50 -4.17 21.27
C ASP A 42 -0.39 -5.40 21.07
N VAL A 43 -0.04 -6.49 21.75
CA VAL A 43 -0.78 -7.74 21.70
C VAL A 43 -2.12 -7.60 22.43
N LEU A 44 -2.16 -6.91 23.57
CA LEU A 44 -3.39 -6.70 24.36
C LEU A 44 -4.44 -5.85 23.62
N ARG A 45 -4.03 -5.02 22.65
CA ARG A 45 -4.99 -4.34 21.76
C ARG A 45 -5.66 -5.34 20.82
N ALA A 46 -4.95 -6.37 20.36
CA ALA A 46 -5.54 -7.48 19.61
C ALA A 46 -6.31 -8.41 20.54
N ASN A 47 -7.50 -8.86 20.11
CA ASN A 47 -8.32 -9.80 20.88
C ASN A 47 -7.57 -11.09 21.30
N SER A 48 -6.52 -11.48 20.56
CA SER A 48 -5.59 -12.55 20.96
C SER A 48 -4.27 -12.49 20.18
N VAL A 49 -3.23 -13.20 20.67
CA VAL A 49 -1.94 -13.39 19.98
C VAL A 49 -2.14 -13.97 18.57
N ASN A 50 -3.02 -14.97 18.43
CA ASN A 50 -3.30 -15.64 17.16
C ASN A 50 -3.95 -14.72 16.12
N TRP A 51 -4.48 -13.59 16.58
CA TRP A 51 -5.23 -12.63 15.80
C TRP A 51 -4.46 -11.32 15.54
N TYR A 52 -3.35 -11.10 16.25
CA TYR A 52 -2.54 -9.90 16.10
C TYR A 52 -2.09 -9.71 14.63
N GLY A 53 -2.45 -8.57 14.06
CA GLY A 53 -2.11 -8.20 12.68
C GLY A 53 -2.93 -8.89 11.59
N LYS A 54 -3.93 -9.72 11.89
CA LYS A 54 -4.83 -10.32 10.88
C LYS A 54 -6.06 -9.43 10.65
N LYS A 55 -6.54 -9.33 9.40
CA LYS A 55 -7.81 -8.66 9.05
C LYS A 55 -9.01 -9.51 9.50
N THR A 56 -9.92 -8.92 10.28
CA THR A 56 -11.06 -9.61 10.94
C THR A 56 -12.12 -10.02 9.94
N PRO A 57 -12.93 -11.06 10.22
CA PRO A 57 -14.10 -11.39 9.40
C PRO A 57 -15.05 -10.19 9.18
N GLU A 58 -15.11 -9.24 10.13
CA GLU A 58 -15.86 -7.99 10.02
C GLU A 58 -15.23 -7.03 9.01
N ASP A 59 -13.89 -6.92 8.96
CA ASP A 59 -13.18 -6.25 7.88
C ASP A 59 -13.54 -6.91 6.53
N LEU A 60 -13.61 -8.25 6.47
CA LEU A 60 -13.90 -9.02 5.25
C LEU A 60 -15.34 -8.91 4.74
N HIS A 61 -16.31 -8.78 5.64
CA HIS A 61 -17.71 -8.57 5.26
C HIS A 61 -17.92 -7.23 4.54
N LYS A 62 -17.03 -6.25 4.76
CA LYS A 62 -17.04 -4.93 4.10
C LYS A 62 -16.36 -4.93 2.72
N PHE A 63 -15.62 -5.99 2.36
CA PHE A 63 -14.90 -6.15 1.07
C PHE A 63 -15.73 -6.80 -0.04
N HIS A 64 -16.92 -7.36 0.25
CA HIS A 64 -17.72 -8.03 -0.75
C HIS A 64 -18.45 -7.06 -1.68
N LEU A 65 -17.95 -7.02 -2.93
CA LEU A 65 -18.61 -6.63 -4.17
C LEU A 65 -19.15 -5.19 -4.20
N GLU A 66 -18.46 -4.40 -5.03
CA GLU A 66 -18.68 -2.98 -5.29
C GLU A 66 -18.23 -2.11 -4.12
N ALA A 67 -17.25 -1.26 -4.39
CA ALA A 67 -16.98 -0.10 -3.59
C ALA A 67 -18.29 0.73 -3.59
N SER A 68 -19.16 0.42 -2.65
CA SER A 68 -20.47 1.02 -2.47
C SER A 68 -20.34 2.03 -1.34
N ALA A 69 -21.19 3.07 -1.35
CA ALA A 69 -21.19 4.08 -0.30
C ALA A 69 -21.46 3.48 1.10
N ASN A 70 -21.98 2.25 1.17
CA ASN A 70 -22.28 1.50 2.39
C ASN A 70 -21.17 0.51 2.79
N SER A 71 -20.09 0.39 2.01
CA SER A 71 -18.90 -0.34 2.47
C SER A 71 -18.37 0.37 3.71
N GLY A 72 -18.10 -0.40 4.76
CA GLY A 72 -17.45 0.16 5.93
C GLY A 72 -16.02 0.64 5.65
N HIS A 73 -15.45 0.38 4.46
CA HIS A 73 -14.20 0.94 3.98
C HIS A 73 -14.46 1.98 2.89
N GLN A 74 -13.66 3.03 2.89
CA GLN A 74 -13.76 4.17 1.98
C GLN A 74 -12.54 4.19 1.06
N TYR A 75 -12.75 4.45 -0.23
CA TYR A 75 -11.71 4.27 -1.25
C TYR A 75 -11.58 5.50 -2.15
N ALA A 76 -10.34 5.80 -2.54
CA ALA A 76 -10.01 6.69 -3.65
C ALA A 76 -8.87 6.05 -4.46
N VAL A 77 -9.25 5.25 -5.45
CA VAL A 77 -8.38 4.27 -6.11
C VAL A 77 -8.40 4.43 -7.63
N ALA A 78 -7.25 4.20 -8.26
CA ALA A 78 -7.14 3.95 -9.69
C ALA A 78 -6.85 2.46 -9.92
N SER A 79 -7.50 1.85 -10.91
CA SER A 79 -7.35 0.44 -11.27
C SER A 79 -6.91 0.30 -12.72
N SER A 80 -5.98 -0.61 -12.99
CA SER A 80 -5.68 -1.03 -14.36
C SER A 80 -6.90 -1.72 -14.97
N PRO A 81 -6.99 -1.79 -16.31
CA PRO A 81 -7.82 -2.80 -16.98
C PRO A 81 -7.43 -4.21 -16.53
N SER A 82 -8.34 -5.15 -16.71
CA SER A 82 -8.03 -6.58 -16.58
C SER A 82 -6.99 -7.00 -17.64
N GLY A 83 -6.05 -7.84 -17.25
CA GLY A 83 -4.96 -8.29 -18.10
C GLY A 83 -4.06 -9.31 -17.41
N SER A 84 -2.81 -9.40 -17.85
CA SER A 84 -1.77 -10.20 -17.19
C SER A 84 -0.60 -9.31 -16.85
N PHE A 85 -0.37 -9.11 -15.56
CA PHE A 85 0.67 -8.24 -15.06
C PHE A 85 1.66 -9.01 -14.19
N TYR A 86 2.92 -8.60 -14.26
CA TYR A 86 4.05 -9.22 -13.58
C TYR A 86 4.70 -8.27 -12.58
N GLY A 87 4.04 -7.15 -12.28
CA GLY A 87 4.54 -6.16 -11.33
C GLY A 87 4.04 -4.75 -11.61
N THR A 88 4.45 -3.83 -10.74
CA THR A 88 4.20 -2.41 -10.85
C THR A 88 5.30 -1.60 -10.19
N GLN A 89 5.59 -0.43 -10.74
CA GLN A 89 6.41 0.59 -10.11
C GLN A 89 5.58 1.86 -9.93
N ILE A 90 5.67 2.47 -8.76
CA ILE A 90 5.03 3.75 -8.44
C ILE A 90 5.91 4.59 -7.52
N SER A 91 5.69 5.91 -7.49
CA SER A 91 6.19 6.79 -6.42
C SER A 91 5.01 7.46 -5.73
N MET A 92 4.93 7.33 -4.41
CA MET A 92 3.85 7.92 -3.59
C MET A 92 4.44 8.92 -2.60
N ASN A 93 3.77 10.07 -2.42
CA ASN A 93 4.16 11.01 -1.36
C ASN A 93 3.69 10.54 0.01
N LEU A 94 4.39 10.97 1.05
CA LEU A 94 4.13 10.58 2.43
C LEU A 94 3.44 11.69 3.19
N TRP A 95 2.38 11.32 3.91
CA TRP A 95 1.64 12.18 4.81
C TRP A 95 1.40 11.50 6.15
N LYS A 96 0.94 12.28 7.12
CA LYS A 96 0.47 11.81 8.42
C LYS A 96 -1.00 12.23 8.58
N PRO A 97 -1.94 11.53 7.92
CA PRO A 97 -3.36 11.83 8.07
C PRO A 97 -3.80 11.69 9.53
N MET A 98 -4.76 12.52 9.93
CA MET A 98 -5.45 12.37 11.20
C MET A 98 -6.42 11.18 11.13
N THR A 99 -6.43 10.36 12.18
CA THR A 99 -7.43 9.29 12.40
C THR A 99 -8.35 9.72 13.54
N GLU A 100 -9.65 9.71 13.33
CA GLU A 100 -10.67 10.16 14.29
C GLU A 100 -10.70 9.28 15.54
N SER A 101 -10.55 7.96 15.35
CA SER A 101 -10.47 6.96 16.41
C SER A 101 -9.14 6.21 16.35
N THR A 102 -8.68 5.68 17.49
CA THR A 102 -7.49 4.82 17.53
C THR A 102 -7.67 3.51 16.76
N ASN A 103 -8.92 3.09 16.54
CA ASN A 103 -9.28 1.89 15.81
C ASN A 103 -9.43 2.12 14.30
N ASP A 104 -9.37 3.37 13.86
CA ASP A 104 -9.40 3.70 12.43
C ASP A 104 -8.01 3.49 11.82
N PHE A 105 -7.97 3.30 10.51
CA PHE A 105 -6.74 3.44 9.74
C PHE A 105 -6.94 4.25 8.47
N SER A 106 -5.83 4.84 8.01
CA SER A 106 -5.71 5.49 6.72
C SER A 106 -4.42 5.03 6.06
N LEU A 107 -4.50 4.60 4.80
CA LEU A 107 -3.36 4.07 4.08
C LEU A 107 -3.26 4.62 2.66
N THR A 108 -2.07 4.46 2.09
CA THR A 108 -1.78 4.60 0.67
C THR A 108 -1.04 3.36 0.23
N GLN A 109 -1.49 2.69 -0.82
CA GLN A 109 -0.89 1.44 -1.25
C GLN A 109 -1.01 1.15 -2.74
N LEU A 110 -0.30 0.10 -3.14
CA LEU A 110 -0.53 -0.67 -4.36
C LEU A 110 -1.11 -2.04 -3.99
N TRP A 111 -2.01 -2.55 -4.83
CA TRP A 111 -2.55 -3.90 -4.77
C TRP A 111 -2.22 -4.65 -6.06
N ILE A 112 -1.59 -5.81 -5.96
CA ILE A 112 -1.43 -6.76 -7.07
C ILE A 112 -2.41 -7.90 -6.82
N VAL A 113 -3.36 -8.10 -7.74
CA VAL A 113 -4.54 -8.94 -7.47
C VAL A 113 -4.77 -9.99 -8.55
N ALA A 114 -5.15 -11.21 -8.14
CA ALA A 114 -5.65 -12.26 -9.03
C ALA A 114 -6.67 -13.16 -8.29
N GLY A 115 -7.56 -13.85 -9.02
CA GLY A 115 -8.65 -14.64 -8.44
C GLY A 115 -9.87 -13.78 -8.08
N SER A 116 -10.77 -14.29 -7.23
CA SER A 116 -11.98 -13.56 -6.85
C SER A 116 -12.39 -13.75 -5.39
N TYR A 117 -13.07 -12.73 -4.85
CA TYR A 117 -13.72 -12.84 -3.54
C TYR A 117 -14.82 -13.92 -3.54
N SER A 118 -15.63 -13.99 -4.61
CA SER A 118 -16.78 -14.92 -4.70
C SER A 118 -16.37 -16.38 -4.58
N ASN A 119 -15.18 -16.73 -5.09
CA ASN A 119 -14.66 -18.09 -5.06
C ASN A 119 -13.78 -18.35 -3.83
N ASN A 120 -13.58 -17.35 -2.98
CA ASN A 120 -12.67 -17.39 -1.83
C ASN A 120 -11.22 -17.75 -2.21
N ASP A 121 -10.81 -17.44 -3.43
CA ASP A 121 -9.48 -17.76 -3.96
C ASP A 121 -8.68 -16.50 -4.32
N LEU A 122 -9.18 -15.31 -3.98
CA LEU A 122 -8.48 -14.05 -4.19
C LEU A 122 -7.09 -14.08 -3.58
N ASN A 123 -6.10 -13.77 -4.41
CA ASN A 123 -4.73 -13.55 -4.04
C ASN A 123 -4.43 -12.05 -4.09
N THR A 124 -3.80 -11.51 -3.04
CA THR A 124 -3.31 -10.13 -3.05
C THR A 124 -1.88 -10.04 -2.53
N ILE A 125 -1.11 -9.11 -3.11
CA ILE A 125 0.09 -8.53 -2.51
C ILE A 125 -0.19 -7.03 -2.34
N GLU A 126 -0.01 -6.54 -1.11
CA GLU A 126 -0.33 -5.18 -0.68
C GLU A 126 0.91 -4.55 -0.04
N THR A 127 1.28 -3.36 -0.48
CA THR A 127 2.35 -2.59 0.17
C THR A 127 2.21 -1.09 -0.04
N GLY A 128 2.67 -0.34 0.94
CA GLY A 128 2.66 1.11 0.93
C GLY A 128 2.96 1.66 2.31
N TRP A 129 2.31 2.76 2.67
CA TRP A 129 2.38 3.31 4.02
C TRP A 129 1.00 3.47 4.64
N GLN A 130 0.91 3.36 5.95
CA GLN A 130 -0.33 3.52 6.68
C GLN A 130 -0.12 4.21 8.03
N VAL A 131 -1.15 4.92 8.50
CA VAL A 131 -1.32 5.36 9.88
C VAL A 131 -2.39 4.47 10.50
N TYR A 132 -1.98 3.63 11.46
CA TYR A 132 -2.88 2.68 12.10
C TYR A 132 -2.57 2.56 13.60
N PRO A 133 -3.11 3.44 14.44
CA PRO A 133 -2.79 3.51 15.87
C PRO A 133 -3.07 2.21 16.62
N TYR A 134 -4.17 1.52 16.30
CA TYR A 134 -4.49 0.22 16.89
C TYR A 134 -3.38 -0.82 16.69
N LEU A 135 -2.79 -0.90 15.49
CA LEU A 135 -1.72 -1.87 15.23
C LEU A 135 -0.39 -1.45 15.87
N TYR A 136 -0.05 -0.16 15.83
CA TYR A 136 1.32 0.29 16.14
C TYR A 136 1.50 1.00 17.49
N GLY A 137 0.40 1.40 18.13
CA GLY A 137 0.41 2.17 19.38
C GLY A 137 0.74 3.66 19.19
N ASP A 138 0.85 4.13 17.95
CA ASP A 138 1.09 5.53 17.61
C ASP A 138 0.47 5.91 16.26
N ALA A 139 0.40 7.22 15.99
CA ALA A 139 -0.12 7.76 14.74
C ALA A 139 0.99 8.03 13.70
N ASN A 140 2.15 7.36 13.80
CA ASN A 140 3.22 7.59 12.85
C ASN A 140 2.97 6.82 11.55
N PRO A 141 3.22 7.41 10.37
CA PRO A 141 3.09 6.69 9.12
C PRO A 141 4.18 5.62 9.02
N ARG A 142 3.78 4.40 8.73
CA ARG A 142 4.64 3.22 8.75
C ARG A 142 4.57 2.47 7.45
N LEU A 143 5.73 2.00 6.98
CA LEU A 143 5.82 1.04 5.89
C LEU A 143 5.03 -0.21 6.30
N PHE A 144 4.19 -0.72 5.40
CA PHE A 144 3.52 -1.99 5.63
C PHE A 144 3.58 -2.91 4.42
N ILE A 145 3.42 -4.19 4.72
CA ILE A 145 3.08 -5.22 3.75
C ILE A 145 1.89 -6.04 4.26
N TYR A 146 1.09 -6.54 3.35
CA TYR A 146 0.07 -7.56 3.58
C TYR A 146 0.01 -8.49 2.36
N TRP A 147 -0.46 -9.72 2.55
CA TRP A 147 -0.74 -10.62 1.44
C TRP A 147 -1.83 -11.61 1.85
N THR A 148 -2.56 -12.15 0.88
CA THR A 148 -3.46 -13.30 1.10
C THR A 148 -3.48 -14.18 -0.14
N ARG A 149 -3.89 -15.45 0.01
CA ARG A 149 -4.18 -16.38 -1.09
C ARG A 149 -5.62 -16.88 -1.11
N ASP A 150 -6.43 -16.47 -0.13
CA ASP A 150 -7.72 -17.07 0.17
C ASP A 150 -8.78 -16.04 0.56
N ALA A 151 -8.75 -14.89 -0.12
CA ALA A 151 -9.65 -13.77 0.16
C ALA A 151 -9.65 -13.37 1.65
N TYR A 152 -8.45 -13.33 2.24
CA TYR A 152 -8.16 -12.93 3.62
C TYR A 152 -8.77 -13.84 4.70
N ARG A 153 -9.32 -15.00 4.35
CA ARG A 153 -10.05 -15.85 5.29
C ARG A 153 -9.15 -16.45 6.36
N THR A 154 -8.05 -17.06 5.95
CA THR A 154 -7.12 -17.76 6.86
C THR A 154 -5.67 -17.34 6.68
N THR A 155 -5.32 -16.79 5.52
CA THR A 155 -3.95 -16.35 5.21
C THR A 155 -3.80 -14.85 5.28
N GLY A 156 -2.59 -14.44 5.64
CA GLY A 156 -2.20 -13.04 5.70
C GLY A 156 -2.20 -12.46 7.10
N CYS A 157 -1.29 -11.53 7.30
CA CYS A 157 -1.24 -10.61 8.42
C CYS A 157 -0.32 -9.45 8.04
N TYR A 158 -0.37 -8.36 8.79
CA TYR A 158 0.52 -7.24 8.59
C TYR A 158 1.99 -7.61 8.88
N ASN A 159 2.86 -7.11 8.01
CA ASN A 159 4.32 -7.15 8.20
C ASN A 159 4.85 -8.58 8.35
N LEU A 160 5.81 -8.78 9.26
CA LEU A 160 6.41 -10.08 9.56
C LEU A 160 5.66 -10.82 10.68
N GLY A 161 4.39 -10.47 10.95
CA GLY A 161 3.59 -11.10 12.01
C GLY A 161 3.27 -12.59 11.76
N CYS A 162 3.46 -13.04 10.53
CA CYS A 162 3.19 -14.39 10.05
C CYS A 162 4.12 -14.69 8.87
N SER A 163 4.37 -15.98 8.64
CA SER A 163 5.19 -16.45 7.53
C SER A 163 4.55 -16.09 6.19
N GLY A 164 5.33 -15.62 5.22
CA GLY A 164 4.89 -15.43 3.84
C GLY A 164 5.78 -14.46 3.05
N PHE A 165 6.28 -13.42 3.71
CA PHE A 165 7.33 -12.57 3.16
C PHE A 165 8.70 -12.96 3.74
N VAL A 166 9.69 -13.13 2.87
CA VAL A 166 11.08 -13.39 3.24
C VAL A 166 11.86 -12.10 3.08
N GLN A 167 12.10 -11.40 4.19
CA GLN A 167 12.96 -10.22 4.20
C GLN A 167 14.43 -10.64 4.07
N THR A 168 15.19 -9.91 3.25
CA THR A 168 16.59 -10.22 2.95
C THR A 168 17.55 -9.09 3.25
N ASN A 169 17.05 -7.87 3.48
CA ASN A 169 17.88 -6.70 3.74
C ASN A 169 17.89 -6.29 5.21
N ASN A 170 18.99 -5.67 5.62
CA ASN A 170 19.19 -5.14 6.97
C ASN A 170 18.89 -3.63 7.07
N GLN A 171 18.51 -2.98 5.97
CA GLN A 171 18.34 -1.52 5.95
C GLN A 171 16.91 -1.04 6.20
N ILE A 172 15.90 -1.88 5.97
CA ILE A 172 14.49 -1.48 6.03
C ILE A 172 13.75 -2.39 7.01
N ALA A 173 13.07 -1.82 7.99
CA ALA A 173 12.21 -2.53 8.93
C ALA A 173 10.76 -2.51 8.46
N MET A 174 10.12 -3.68 8.34
CA MET A 174 8.68 -3.75 8.15
C MET A 174 7.95 -3.20 9.37
N GLY A 175 6.94 -2.36 9.14
CA GLY A 175 6.29 -1.59 10.22
C GLY A 175 7.15 -0.45 10.79
N GLY A 176 8.30 -0.15 10.20
CA GLY A 176 9.15 0.98 10.60
C GLY A 176 8.54 2.32 10.21
N THR A 177 8.73 3.33 11.07
CA THR A 177 8.26 4.70 10.85
C THR A 177 8.99 5.34 9.69
N LEU A 178 8.23 5.95 8.77
CA LEU A 178 8.72 6.67 7.60
C LEU A 178 8.78 8.19 7.89
N ALA A 179 9.86 8.83 7.47
CA ALA A 179 10.07 10.27 7.63
C ALA A 179 11.09 10.84 6.63
N PRO A 180 11.07 12.15 6.33
CA PRO A 180 10.10 13.16 6.78
C PRO A 180 8.77 13.11 6.00
N GLN A 181 7.74 13.77 6.54
CA GLN A 181 6.41 13.89 5.93
C GLN A 181 6.32 15.14 5.04
N SER A 182 5.49 15.07 4.00
CA SER A 182 5.18 16.22 3.15
C SER A 182 4.46 17.32 3.93
N THR A 183 4.59 18.56 3.49
CA THR A 183 3.94 19.73 4.10
C THR A 183 3.00 20.39 3.11
N TYR A 184 1.80 20.78 3.57
CA TYR A 184 0.82 21.46 2.73
C TYR A 184 1.37 22.78 2.19
N GLY A 185 1.36 22.94 0.86
CA GLY A 185 1.94 24.08 0.16
C GLY A 185 3.47 24.17 0.23
N GLY A 186 4.14 23.15 0.78
CA GLY A 186 5.58 23.14 1.03
C GLY A 186 6.30 21.94 0.42
N THR A 187 7.41 21.54 1.04
CA THR A 187 8.24 20.43 0.56
C THR A 187 7.46 19.13 0.54
N GLN A 188 7.57 18.41 -0.59
CA GLN A 188 6.98 17.09 -0.78
C GLN A 188 8.06 16.02 -0.65
N TYR A 189 7.75 14.94 0.06
CA TYR A 189 8.63 13.78 0.21
C TYR A 189 7.90 12.54 -0.28
N GLU A 190 8.61 11.71 -1.03
CA GLU A 190 8.03 10.56 -1.71
C GLU A 190 9.01 9.39 -1.76
N ILE A 191 8.48 8.20 -2.00
CA ILE A 191 9.30 7.00 -2.08
C ILE A 191 8.78 6.09 -3.19
N THR A 192 9.73 5.53 -3.93
CA THR A 192 9.45 4.64 -5.05
C THR A 192 9.31 3.21 -4.55
N PHE A 193 8.19 2.58 -4.87
CA PHE A 193 7.94 1.15 -4.68
C PHE A 193 8.02 0.45 -6.01
N LEU A 194 8.67 -0.72 -6.03
CA LEU A 194 8.62 -1.65 -7.15
C LEU A 194 8.31 -3.04 -6.59
N VAL A 195 7.24 -3.66 -7.09
CA VAL A 195 6.95 -5.08 -6.83
C VAL A 195 6.87 -5.79 -8.17
N TRP A 196 7.62 -6.87 -8.36
CA TRP A 196 7.66 -7.60 -9.63
C TRP A 196 7.93 -9.08 -9.42
N LYS A 197 7.48 -9.90 -10.37
CA LYS A 197 7.73 -11.33 -10.40
C LYS A 197 9.04 -11.60 -11.12
N ASP A 198 10.04 -12.14 -10.43
CA ASP A 198 11.32 -12.50 -11.03
C ASP A 198 11.11 -13.60 -12.10
N PRO A 199 11.51 -13.38 -13.36
CA PRO A 199 11.32 -14.36 -14.43
C PRO A 199 11.95 -15.73 -14.16
N ASN A 200 13.04 -15.79 -13.39
CA ASN A 200 13.77 -17.04 -13.14
C ASN A 200 13.29 -17.76 -11.88
N THR A 201 13.23 -17.07 -10.74
CA THR A 201 12.81 -17.69 -9.47
C THR A 201 11.30 -17.72 -9.28
N HIS A 202 10.55 -16.98 -10.10
CA HIS A 202 9.10 -16.74 -10.01
C HIS A 202 8.62 -16.06 -8.73
N ASN A 203 9.52 -15.72 -7.82
CA ASN A 203 9.19 -15.03 -6.58
C ASN A 203 8.81 -13.57 -6.88
N TRP A 204 7.84 -13.06 -6.11
CA TRP A 204 7.47 -11.66 -6.15
C TRP A 204 8.42 -10.85 -5.27
N TRP A 205 9.34 -10.12 -5.87
CA TRP A 205 10.29 -9.26 -5.18
C TRP A 205 9.71 -7.88 -4.90
N MET A 206 10.14 -7.29 -3.80
CA MET A 206 9.84 -5.91 -3.41
C MET A 206 11.12 -5.09 -3.32
N GLN A 207 11.08 -3.92 -3.92
CA GLN A 207 12.05 -2.85 -3.79
C GLN A 207 11.41 -1.60 -3.20
N LEU A 208 12.19 -0.89 -2.38
CA LEU A 208 11.82 0.39 -1.81
C LEU A 208 12.99 1.36 -1.96
N GLY A 209 12.76 2.47 -2.66
CA GLY A 209 13.81 3.47 -2.94
C GLY A 209 15.04 2.89 -3.64
N GLY A 210 14.85 1.88 -4.50
CA GLY A 210 15.94 1.15 -5.18
C GLY A 210 16.63 0.08 -4.34
N THR A 211 16.25 -0.08 -3.06
CA THR A 211 16.79 -1.12 -2.19
C THR A 211 15.92 -2.36 -2.24
N ASN A 212 16.49 -3.52 -2.60
CA ASN A 212 15.80 -4.80 -2.47
C ASN A 212 15.47 -5.07 -1.01
N VAL A 213 14.21 -5.35 -0.71
CA VAL A 213 13.75 -5.57 0.66
C VAL A 213 13.61 -7.05 0.96
N GLY A 214 12.94 -7.77 0.06
CA GLY A 214 12.63 -9.19 0.21
C GLY A 214 11.66 -9.65 -0.86
N TYR A 215 11.09 -10.83 -0.66
CA TYR A 215 10.18 -11.43 -1.63
C TYR A 215 9.09 -12.27 -0.98
N TRP A 216 7.96 -12.41 -1.68
CA TRP A 216 6.98 -13.46 -1.44
C TRP A 216 7.30 -14.66 -2.34
N PRO A 217 7.49 -15.87 -1.78
CA PRO A 217 7.70 -17.06 -2.58
C PRO A 217 6.49 -17.35 -3.47
N SER A 218 6.70 -17.69 -4.75
CA SER A 218 5.60 -17.99 -5.67
C SER A 218 4.69 -19.12 -5.17
N SER A 219 5.26 -20.06 -4.39
CA SER A 219 4.58 -21.24 -3.89
C SER A 219 3.50 -20.97 -2.84
N ILE A 220 3.47 -19.77 -2.23
CA ILE A 220 2.42 -19.41 -1.28
C ILE A 220 1.13 -19.01 -1.98
N PHE A 221 1.18 -18.71 -3.28
CA PHE A 221 0.03 -18.24 -4.06
C PHE A 221 -0.61 -19.35 -4.88
N THR A 222 -1.87 -19.16 -5.27
CA THR A 222 -2.57 -19.99 -6.26
C THR A 222 -2.55 -19.30 -7.61
N HIS A 223 -3.20 -18.13 -7.71
CA HIS A 223 -3.32 -17.37 -8.96
C HIS A 223 -2.11 -16.49 -9.24
N LEU A 224 -1.59 -15.80 -8.22
CA LEU A 224 -0.38 -14.97 -8.37
C LEU A 224 0.88 -15.82 -8.60
N ALA A 225 0.81 -17.15 -8.46
CA ALA A 225 1.87 -18.04 -8.93
C ALA A 225 2.09 -17.93 -10.46
N ASN A 226 1.07 -17.51 -11.21
CA ASN A 226 1.13 -17.29 -12.64
C ASN A 226 1.38 -15.81 -12.95
N SER A 227 0.37 -14.96 -12.77
CA SER A 227 0.41 -13.51 -13.00
C SER A 227 -0.74 -12.82 -12.26
N ALA A 228 -0.71 -11.50 -12.18
CA ALA A 228 -1.80 -10.69 -11.66
C ALA A 228 -2.84 -10.41 -12.74
N SER A 229 -4.12 -10.41 -12.36
CA SER A 229 -5.25 -10.09 -13.25
C SER A 229 -5.47 -8.60 -13.40
N TYR A 230 -5.17 -7.81 -12.38
CA TYR A 230 -5.20 -6.35 -12.40
C TYR A 230 -4.35 -5.80 -11.26
N ILE A 231 -4.05 -4.50 -11.33
CA ILE A 231 -3.30 -3.77 -10.33
C ILE A 231 -4.09 -2.52 -9.94
N GLN A 232 -4.09 -2.20 -8.65
CA GLN A 232 -4.73 -0.99 -8.13
C GLN A 232 -3.72 -0.14 -7.36
N TRP A 233 -4.00 1.16 -7.28
CA TRP A 233 -3.19 2.13 -6.55
C TRP A 233 -4.12 3.18 -5.94
N GLY A 234 -3.81 3.66 -4.73
CA GLY A 234 -4.58 4.74 -4.12
C GLY A 234 -4.68 4.63 -2.60
N GLY A 235 -5.72 5.27 -2.07
CA GLY A 235 -5.97 5.35 -0.63
C GLY A 235 -7.19 4.55 -0.18
N GLU A 236 -7.13 4.12 1.08
CA GLU A 236 -8.20 3.42 1.78
C GLU A 236 -8.29 3.98 3.21
N VAL A 237 -9.51 4.19 3.68
CA VAL A 237 -9.82 4.53 5.06
C VAL A 237 -10.82 3.51 5.59
N ALA A 238 -10.51 2.89 6.73
CA ALA A 238 -11.46 2.03 7.43
C ALA A 238 -11.82 2.65 8.78
N PRO A 239 -13.00 3.27 8.90
CA PRO A 239 -13.52 3.67 10.20
C PRO A 239 -13.97 2.47 11.03
N SER A 240 -13.77 2.61 12.34
CA SER A 240 -14.20 1.65 13.35
C SER A 240 -15.71 1.68 13.62
N GLU A 241 -16.36 2.82 13.41
CA GLU A 241 -17.81 2.97 13.54
C GLU A 241 -18.49 3.05 12.17
N ASN A 242 -19.75 2.58 12.11
CA ASN A 242 -20.55 2.69 10.89
C ASN A 242 -20.98 4.15 10.70
N GLY A 243 -20.69 4.72 9.53
CA GLY A 243 -21.12 6.06 9.15
C GLY A 243 -19.96 6.93 8.66
N GLN A 244 -20.22 8.23 8.61
CA GLN A 244 -19.24 9.22 8.18
C GLN A 244 -18.15 9.41 9.24
N THR A 245 -16.89 9.28 8.85
CA THR A 245 -15.73 9.52 9.73
C THR A 245 -15.02 10.82 9.37
N SER A 246 -14.42 11.48 10.37
CA SER A 246 -13.49 12.60 10.17
C SER A 246 -12.05 12.14 9.89
N THR A 247 -11.81 10.83 9.79
CA THR A 247 -10.49 10.28 9.42
C THR A 247 -10.08 10.77 8.03
N GLN A 248 -8.86 11.26 7.91
CA GLN A 248 -8.34 11.82 6.68
C GLN A 248 -7.75 10.73 5.79
N MET A 249 -7.91 10.86 4.47
CA MET A 249 -7.18 10.04 3.50
C MET A 249 -6.03 10.85 2.89
N GLY A 250 -4.84 10.24 2.84
CA GLY A 250 -3.67 10.88 2.25
C GLY A 250 -3.28 12.15 3.03
N SER A 251 -3.35 13.32 2.39
CA SER A 251 -3.06 14.61 2.99
C SER A 251 -4.24 15.20 3.75
N GLY A 252 -5.43 14.58 3.65
CA GLY A 252 -6.68 15.17 4.13
C GLY A 252 -7.30 16.20 3.20
N HIS A 253 -6.70 16.42 2.01
CA HIS A 253 -7.15 17.39 1.02
C HIS A 253 -7.66 16.72 -0.26
N PHE A 254 -8.54 17.40 -0.99
CA PHE A 254 -9.11 16.88 -2.23
C PHE A 254 -8.08 16.90 -3.37
N PRO A 255 -8.21 15.96 -4.32
CA PRO A 255 -7.30 15.86 -5.47
C PRO A 255 -7.27 17.12 -6.36
N SER A 256 -8.35 17.91 -6.38
CA SER A 256 -8.45 19.15 -7.14
C SER A 256 -7.46 20.23 -6.69
N GLU A 257 -6.90 20.12 -5.50
CA GLU A 257 -5.87 21.04 -4.99
C GLU A 257 -4.49 20.81 -5.62
N GLY A 258 -4.26 19.63 -6.21
CA GLY A 258 -3.08 19.32 -7.00
C GLY A 258 -1.77 19.21 -6.22
N PHE A 259 -0.65 19.32 -6.94
CA PHE A 259 0.69 19.11 -6.40
C PHE A 259 1.03 20.09 -5.28
N GLY A 260 1.68 19.59 -4.24
CA GLY A 260 2.03 20.37 -3.04
C GLY A 260 0.96 20.33 -1.94
N LYS A 261 -0.27 19.89 -2.26
CA LYS A 261 -1.41 19.94 -1.34
C LYS A 261 -2.15 18.62 -1.23
N ALA A 262 -2.48 18.02 -2.37
CA ALA A 262 -3.11 16.71 -2.43
C ALA A 262 -2.06 15.59 -2.31
N SER A 263 -2.49 14.42 -1.80
CA SER A 263 -1.69 13.21 -1.97
C SER A 263 -1.69 12.76 -3.43
N TYR A 264 -0.59 12.14 -3.83
CA TYR A 264 -0.40 11.67 -5.19
C TYR A 264 0.36 10.36 -5.26
N ILE A 265 0.06 9.62 -6.33
CA ILE A 265 0.89 8.52 -6.82
C ILE A 265 1.24 8.88 -8.25
N ARG A 266 2.54 8.89 -8.57
CA ARG A 266 3.06 9.28 -9.89
C ARG A 266 4.02 8.23 -10.44
N ASN A 267 4.37 8.40 -11.71
CA ASN A 267 5.16 7.43 -12.46
C ASN A 267 4.56 6.03 -12.37
N ILE A 268 3.24 5.92 -12.58
CA ILE A 268 2.51 4.66 -12.49
C ILE A 268 2.86 3.81 -13.69
N GLN A 269 3.54 2.69 -13.43
CA GLN A 269 3.99 1.73 -14.44
C GLN A 269 3.58 0.31 -14.07
N THR A 270 3.41 -0.53 -15.07
CA THR A 270 3.18 -1.96 -14.94
C THR A 270 4.32 -2.75 -15.59
N VAL A 271 4.58 -3.95 -15.08
CA VAL A 271 5.54 -4.89 -15.65
C VAL A 271 4.78 -5.95 -16.45
N ASP A 272 5.19 -6.17 -17.69
CA ASP A 272 4.60 -7.19 -18.57
C ASP A 272 5.34 -8.54 -18.51
N SER A 273 4.89 -9.52 -19.31
CA SER A 273 5.48 -10.86 -19.37
C SER A 273 6.91 -10.91 -19.91
N SER A 274 7.35 -9.88 -20.64
CA SER A 274 8.73 -9.72 -21.09
C SER A 274 9.63 -9.10 -20.03
N ASN A 275 9.10 -8.89 -18.82
CA ASN A 275 9.76 -8.18 -17.73
C ASN A 275 10.11 -6.73 -18.13
N THR A 276 9.23 -6.07 -18.89
CA THR A 276 9.40 -4.68 -19.33
C THR A 276 8.45 -3.75 -18.57
N LEU A 277 8.97 -2.62 -18.10
CA LEU A 277 8.21 -1.54 -17.47
C LEU A 277 7.61 -0.60 -18.52
N SER A 278 6.29 -0.44 -18.46
CA SER A 278 5.55 0.49 -19.32
C SER A 278 4.59 1.35 -18.49
N SER A 279 4.39 2.61 -18.90
CA SER A 279 3.39 3.48 -18.26
C SER A 279 2.00 2.84 -18.28
N ALA A 280 1.30 2.88 -17.16
CA ALA A 280 -0.06 2.36 -17.09
C ALA A 280 -1.01 3.25 -17.92
N ASN A 281 -1.97 2.63 -18.60
CA ASN A 281 -2.95 3.30 -19.46
C ASN A 281 -4.35 2.75 -19.20
N GLY A 282 -5.38 3.54 -19.55
CA GLY A 282 -6.78 3.10 -19.44
C GLY A 282 -7.25 2.88 -18.00
N LEU A 283 -6.75 3.69 -17.05
CA LEU A 283 -7.10 3.53 -15.64
C LEU A 283 -8.58 3.85 -15.39
N SER A 284 -9.28 2.97 -14.66
CA SER A 284 -10.60 3.25 -14.10
C SER A 284 -10.47 3.82 -12.68
N LEU A 285 -11.43 4.64 -12.28
CA LEU A 285 -11.45 5.29 -10.96
C LEU A 285 -12.53 4.71 -10.07
N ILE A 286 -12.21 4.52 -8.80
CA ILE A 286 -13.08 3.95 -7.78
C ILE A 286 -13.11 4.90 -6.58
N ASN A 287 -14.25 5.56 -6.37
CA ASN A 287 -14.49 6.56 -5.34
C ASN A 287 -15.98 6.60 -4.96
N PRO A 288 -16.46 5.69 -4.09
CA PRO A 288 -17.89 5.54 -3.79
C PRO A 288 -18.53 6.75 -3.14
N THR A 289 -17.72 7.54 -2.42
CA THR A 289 -18.11 8.72 -1.66
C THR A 289 -17.28 9.93 -2.10
N PRO A 290 -17.44 10.41 -3.35
CA PRO A 290 -16.55 11.41 -3.95
C PRO A 290 -16.54 12.77 -3.22
N ASN A 291 -17.57 13.06 -2.44
CA ASN A 291 -17.61 14.25 -1.59
C ASN A 291 -16.81 14.11 -0.29
N CYS A 292 -16.44 12.90 0.11
CA CYS A 292 -15.63 12.59 1.30
C CYS A 292 -14.18 12.34 0.89
N TYR A 293 -14.01 11.45 -0.08
CA TYR A 293 -12.73 11.02 -0.62
C TYR A 293 -12.83 10.90 -2.13
N ASN A 294 -11.90 11.52 -2.84
CA ASN A 294 -11.97 11.60 -4.28
C ASN A 294 -10.63 11.27 -4.92
N VAL A 295 -10.67 10.97 -6.20
CA VAL A 295 -9.51 10.60 -7.01
C VAL A 295 -9.61 11.24 -8.39
N GLN A 296 -8.48 11.70 -8.92
CA GLN A 296 -8.35 12.20 -10.28
C GLN A 296 -7.07 11.66 -10.89
N THR A 297 -7.08 11.37 -12.19
CA THR A 297 -5.91 10.90 -12.93
C THR A 297 -5.48 11.91 -13.98
N GLY A 298 -4.22 11.80 -14.39
CA GLY A 298 -3.68 12.55 -15.51
C GLY A 298 -2.47 11.86 -16.12
N THR A 299 -2.05 12.39 -17.26
CA THR A 299 -0.81 12.00 -17.93
C THR A 299 0.04 13.24 -18.17
N SER A 300 1.36 13.08 -18.06
CA SER A 300 2.32 14.14 -18.32
C SER A 300 3.47 13.60 -19.17
N SER A 301 4.00 14.44 -20.05
CA SER A 301 5.26 14.19 -20.78
C SER A 301 6.50 14.39 -19.90
N SER A 302 6.35 14.94 -18.69
CA SER A 302 7.41 15.05 -17.69
C SER A 302 7.67 13.72 -16.98
N ASN A 303 8.57 13.73 -16.00
CA ASN A 303 8.85 12.61 -15.09
C ASN A 303 7.65 12.14 -14.25
N TRP A 304 6.50 12.82 -14.32
CA TRP A 304 5.26 12.38 -13.69
C TRP A 304 4.59 11.21 -14.42
N ARG A 305 4.75 11.10 -15.75
CA ARG A 305 4.09 10.10 -16.60
C ARG A 305 2.60 9.96 -16.27
N THR A 306 2.06 8.74 -16.17
CA THR A 306 0.72 8.49 -15.62
C THR A 306 0.74 8.72 -14.11
N TYR A 307 -0.21 9.51 -13.62
CA TYR A 307 -0.32 9.85 -12.20
C TYR A 307 -1.77 9.94 -11.74
N MET A 308 -1.95 9.96 -10.43
CA MET A 308 -3.21 10.26 -9.76
C MET A 308 -2.99 11.21 -8.59
N PHE A 309 -3.95 12.10 -8.36
CA PHE A 309 -4.17 12.75 -7.08
C PHE A 309 -5.33 12.07 -6.38
N TYR A 310 -5.27 11.94 -5.06
CA TYR A 310 -6.33 11.34 -4.27
C TYR A 310 -6.32 11.88 -2.84
N GLY A 311 -7.42 11.64 -2.14
CA GLY A 311 -7.55 11.97 -0.72
C GLY A 311 -8.86 12.67 -0.42
N GLY A 312 -8.95 13.17 0.81
CA GLY A 312 -10.08 13.95 1.28
C GLY A 312 -10.13 14.00 2.80
N PRO A 313 -10.90 14.96 3.35
CA PRO A 313 -10.95 15.21 4.78
C PRO A 313 -11.86 14.22 5.54
N GLY A 314 -12.57 13.34 4.83
CA GLY A 314 -13.69 12.60 5.43
C GLY A 314 -14.91 13.51 5.59
N ARG A 315 -15.52 13.51 6.77
CA ARG A 315 -16.70 14.32 7.10
C ARG A 315 -16.46 15.81 6.84
N ASN A 316 -17.34 16.42 6.06
CA ASN A 316 -17.31 17.85 5.70
C ASN A 316 -18.71 18.35 5.29
N SER A 317 -18.88 19.63 4.95
CA SER A 317 -20.19 20.19 4.60
C SER A 317 -20.88 19.53 3.41
N ASN A 318 -20.12 18.98 2.45
CA ASN A 318 -20.64 18.27 1.27
C ASN A 318 -20.70 16.75 1.47
N CYS A 319 -20.19 16.28 2.61
CA CYS A 319 -20.20 14.90 3.06
C CYS A 319 -20.52 14.90 4.56
N PRO A 320 -21.79 15.11 4.95
CA PRO A 320 -22.21 15.26 6.35
C PRO A 320 -22.09 13.98 7.19
#